data_AF-A0A936NDK5-F1
#
_entry.id   AF-A0A936NDK5-F1
#
_cell.length_a   1.000
_cell.length_b   1.000
_cell.length_c   1.000
_cell.angle_alpha   90.00
_cell.angle_beta   90.00
_cell.angle_gamma   90.00
#
_symmetry.space_group_name_H-M   'P 1'
#
loop_
_entity.id
_entity.type
_entity.pdbx_description
1 polymer ?
#
loop_
_entity_poly.entity_id
_entity_poly.type
_entity_poly.pdbx_seq_one_letter_code
_entity_poly.pdbx_strand_id
1 'polypeptide(L)' 'MSARWALLTRRRRQLLYGRVDHQRWPLHRVDEVDIDQTVVEAAGLPRPEGSPHAMYSPAVDVQVAWFSKVSGPAV' A
#
# COMPACT_ATOMS: atom_id res chain seq x y z
N MET A 1 -16.50 -5.58 -4.62
CA MET A 1 -15.30 -4.88 -4.10
C MET A 1 -14.20 -5.00 -5.14
N SER A 2 -13.74 -3.90 -5.74
CA SER A 2 -12.88 -3.91 -6.94
C SER A 2 -11.51 -3.28 -6.67
N ALA A 3 -10.86 -3.67 -5.59
CA ALA A 3 -9.48 -3.25 -5.38
C ALA A 3 -8.57 -4.27 -6.11
N ARG A 4 -7.95 -3.82 -7.22
CA ARG A 4 -7.12 -4.64 -8.10
C ARG A 4 -5.68 -4.56 -7.63
N TRP A 5 -5.31 -5.40 -6.67
CA TRP A 5 -3.96 -5.43 -6.16
C TRP A 5 -3.10 -6.42 -6.94
N ALA A 6 -1.83 -6.08 -7.08
CA ALA A 6 -0.87 -6.89 -7.80
C ALA A 6 0.45 -6.96 -7.04
N LEU A 7 1.04 -8.15 -7.01
CA LEU A 7 2.41 -8.36 -6.59
C LEU A 7 3.29 -8.38 -7.85
N LEU A 8 4.20 -7.42 -7.95
CA LEU A 8 5.28 -7.46 -8.93
C LEU A 8 6.53 -8.00 -8.24
N THR A 9 7.10 -9.06 -8.81
CA THR A 9 8.35 -9.64 -8.33
C THR A 9 9.25 -10.04 -9.49
N ARG A 10 10.53 -10.26 -9.22
CA ARG A 10 11.50 -10.63 -10.24
C ARG A 10 12.12 -11.99 -9.90
N ARG A 11 12.07 -12.92 -10.86
CA ARG A 11 12.84 -14.17 -10.80
C ARG A 11 13.84 -14.19 -11.95
N ARG A 12 15.14 -14.18 -11.62
CA ARG A 12 16.23 -13.96 -12.61
C ARG A 12 15.99 -12.66 -13.39
N ARG A 13 15.89 -12.72 -14.72
CA ARG A 13 15.63 -11.56 -15.60
C ARG A 13 14.15 -11.40 -15.96
N GLN A 14 13.27 -12.25 -15.42
CA GLN A 14 11.85 -12.23 -15.73
C GLN A 14 11.08 -11.44 -14.66
N LEU A 15 10.34 -10.42 -15.09
CA LEU A 15 9.32 -9.76 -14.26
C LEU A 15 8.05 -10.63 -14.23
N LEU A 16 7.54 -10.86 -13.03
CA LEU A 16 6.38 -11.69 -12.76
C LEU A 16 5.29 -10.85 -12.09
N TYR A 17 4.05 -11.14 -12.46
CA TYR A 17 2.84 -10.52 -11.95
C TYR A 17 2.00 -11.58 -11.24
N GLY A 18 1.68 -11.35 -9.97
CA GLY A 18 0.72 -12.14 -9.21
C GLY A 18 -0.51 -11.30 -8.91
N ARG A 19 -1.70 -11.80 -9.21
CA ARG A 19 -2.93 -11.15 -8.77
C ARG A 19 -3.07 -11.36 -7.27
N VAL A 20 -3.35 -10.29 -6.54
CA VAL A 20 -3.50 -10.31 -5.09
C VAL A 20 -4.98 -10.16 -4.77
N ASP A 21 -5.50 -11.08 -3.97
CA ASP A 21 -6.80 -10.97 -3.32
C ASP A 21 -6.60 -10.90 -1.81
N HIS A 22 -7.34 -10.02 -1.16
CA HIS A 22 -7.33 -9.91 0.30
C HIS A 22 -8.70 -9.44 0.78
N GLN A 23 -9.06 -9.83 1.99
CA GLN A 23 -10.27 -9.30 2.63
C GLN A 23 -10.18 -7.78 2.80
N ARG A 24 -11.32 -7.10 2.98
CA ARG A 24 -11.29 -5.67 3.30
C ARG A 24 -10.41 -5.44 4.52
N TRP A 25 -9.50 -4.46 4.44
CA TRP A 25 -8.68 -4.06 5.58
C TRP A 25 -9.59 -3.48 6.65
N PRO A 26 -9.66 -4.09 7.85
CA PRO A 26 -10.42 -3.52 8.94
C PRO A 26 -9.73 -2.23 9.41
N LEU A 27 -10.49 -1.14 9.50
CA LEU A 27 -9.96 0.14 9.94
C LEU A 27 -10.21 0.30 11.43
N HIS A 28 -9.12 0.48 12.17
CA HIS A 28 -9.11 0.75 13.59
C HIS A 28 -8.56 2.16 13.83
N ARG A 29 -9.16 2.86 14.78
CA ARG A 29 -8.66 4.16 15.22
C ARG A 29 -7.39 3.96 16.05
N VAL A 30 -6.42 4.85 15.87
CA VAL A 30 -5.32 4.99 16.82
C VAL A 30 -5.68 6.17 17.73
N ASP A 31 -5.77 5.89 19.03
CA ASP A 31 -5.86 6.93 20.04
C ASP A 31 -4.45 7.27 20.52
N GLU A 32 -4.20 8.54 20.82
CA GLU A 32 -2.93 9.02 21.37
C GLU A 32 -1.72 8.70 20.48
N VAL A 33 -1.76 9.20 19.24
CA VAL A 33 -0.64 9.12 18.30
C VAL A 33 0.12 10.44 18.21
N ASP A 34 1.44 10.35 18.23
CA ASP A 34 2.34 11.46 17.90
C ASP A 34 2.99 11.20 16.53
N ILE A 35 3.05 12.23 15.70
CA ILE A 35 3.60 12.14 14.32
C ILE A 35 4.71 13.17 14.18
N ASP A 36 5.95 12.70 14.27
CA ASP A 36 7.13 13.49 13.90
C ASP A 36 7.37 13.38 12.39
N GLN A 37 7.19 14.50 11.69
CA GLN A 37 7.31 14.58 10.24
C GLN A 37 7.78 15.98 9.80
N THR A 38 8.40 16.04 8.62
CA THR A 38 8.82 17.30 7.97
C THR A 38 8.34 17.40 6.51
N VAL A 39 7.59 16.41 6.03
CA VAL A 39 7.17 16.29 4.63
C VAL A 39 6.22 17.43 4.23
N VAL A 40 5.31 17.81 5.12
CA VAL A 40 4.34 18.88 4.85
C VAL A 40 5.06 20.22 4.70
N GLU A 41 5.92 20.56 5.64
CA GLU A 41 6.73 21.77 5.60
C GLU A 41 7.72 21.76 4.42
N ALA A 42 8.35 20.61 4.12
CA ALA A 42 9.25 20.46 2.96
C ALA A 42 8.52 20.63 1.62
N ALA A 43 7.23 20.34 1.56
CA ALA A 43 6.37 20.62 0.41
C ALA A 43 5.92 22.10 0.33
N GLY A 44 6.36 22.95 1.27
CA GLY A 44 6.00 24.37 1.33
C GLY A 44 4.62 24.64 1.95
N LEU A 45 4.01 23.65 2.58
CA LEU A 45 2.71 23.76 3.24
C LEU A 45 2.90 24.10 4.74
N PRO A 46 1.94 24.78 5.38
CA PRO A 46 2.00 25.06 6.80
C PRO A 46 1.90 23.77 7.62
N ARG A 47 2.46 23.80 8.83
CA ARG A 47 2.32 22.70 9.78
C ARG A 47 0.83 22.44 10.08
N PRO A 48 0.36 21.17 10.06
CA PRO A 48 -1.00 20.85 10.42
C PRO A 48 -1.32 21.23 11.87
N GLU A 49 -2.52 21.76 12.08
CA GLU A 49 -3.02 22.15 13.41
C GLU A 49 -4.00 21.09 13.95
N GLY A 50 -4.03 20.95 15.28
CA GLY A 50 -4.93 20.03 15.97
C GLY A 50 -4.41 18.59 16.06
N SER A 51 -5.20 17.72 16.70
CA SER A 51 -4.84 16.31 16.86
C SER A 51 -4.90 15.56 15.53
N PRO A 52 -3.89 14.72 15.21
CA PRO A 52 -3.88 13.98 13.96
C PRO A 52 -5.04 12.97 13.89
N HIS A 53 -5.59 12.79 12.69
CA HIS A 53 -6.51 11.70 12.41
C HIS A 53 -5.72 10.47 11.95
N ALA A 54 -5.52 9.51 12.85
CA ALA A 54 -4.76 8.30 12.56
C ALA A 54 -5.63 7.04 12.63
N MET A 55 -5.40 6.16 11.65
CA MET A 55 -6.07 4.87 11.50
C MET A 55 -5.01 3.82 11.19
N TYR A 56 -5.20 2.61 11.71
CA TYR A 56 -4.39 1.45 11.35
C TYR A 56 -5.29 0.29 10.94
N SER A 57 -4.70 -0.67 10.22
CA SER A 57 -5.30 -1.99 10.02
C SER A 57 -4.31 -3.02 10.54
N PRO A 58 -4.73 -4.02 11.31
CA PRO A 58 -3.94 -5.22 11.53
C PRO A 58 -3.68 -5.94 10.21
N ALA A 59 -2.80 -6.95 10.27
CA ALA A 59 -2.56 -7.84 9.15
C ALA A 59 -3.87 -8.49 8.67
N VAL A 60 -4.01 -8.61 7.36
CA VAL A 60 -5.08 -9.38 6.71
C VAL A 60 -4.50 -10.57 5.97
N ASP A 61 -5.30 -11.62 5.84
CA ASP A 61 -4.94 -12.72 4.97
C ASP A 61 -4.89 -12.28 3.51
N VAL A 62 -3.82 -12.70 2.84
CA VAL A 62 -3.55 -12.37 1.44
C VAL A 62 -3.39 -13.66 0.64
N GLN A 63 -4.12 -13.74 -0.47
CA GLN A 63 -3.94 -14.78 -1.47
C GLN A 63 -3.25 -14.20 -2.69
N VAL A 64 -2.15 -14.83 -3.10
CA VAL A 64 -1.46 -14.50 -4.34
C VAL A 64 -1.73 -15.62 -5.33
N ALA A 65 -2.41 -15.28 -6.43
CA ALA A 65 -2.62 -16.23 -7.52
C ALA A 65 -1.30 -16.59 -8.20
N TRP A 66 -1.33 -17.64 -9.02
CA TRP A 66 -0.17 -18.05 -9.82
C TRP A 66 0.42 -16.89 -10.63
N PHE A 67 1.76 -16.80 -10.59
CA PHE A 67 2.49 -15.76 -11.29
C PHE A 67 2.38 -15.92 -12.81
N SER A 68 2.00 -14.85 -13.50
CA SER A 68 2.17 -14.70 -14.95
C SER A 68 3.41 -13.87 -15.26
N LYS A 69 3.96 -14.05 -16.46
CA LYS A 69 5.04 -13.18 -16.95
C LYS A 69 4.45 -11.82 -17.31
N VAL A 70 5.13 -10.75 -16.93
CA VAL A 70 4.84 -9.42 -17.49
C VAL A 70 5.48 -9.36 -18.87
N SER A 71 4.66 -9.21 -19.91
CA SER A 71 5.12 -8.88 -21.25
C SER A 71 5.55 -7.42 -21.26
N GLY A 72 6.76 -7.13 -21.77
CA GLY A 72 7.10 -5.75 -22.13
C GLY A 72 6.18 -5.27 -23.27
N PRO A 73 6.08 -3.94 -23.51
CA PRO A 73 5.47 -3.46 -24.74
C PRO A 73 6.17 -4.13 -25.92
N ALA A 74 5.39 -4.53 -26.93
CA ALA A 74 5.95 -4.90 -28.22
C ALA A 74 6.57 -3.62 -28.79
N VAL A 75 7.89 -3.54 -28.74
CA VAL A 75 8.65 -2.48 -29.41
C VAL A 75 8.69 -2.76 -30.90
#